data_AF-A0A1H7LMS1-F1
#
_entry.id   AF-A0A1H7LMS1-F1
#
_cell.length_a   1.000
_cell.length_b   1.000
_cell.length_c   1.000
_cell.angle_alpha   90.00
_cell.angle_beta   90.00
_cell.angle_gamma   90.00
#
_symmetry.space_group_name_H-M   'P 1'
#
loop_
_entity.id
_entity.type
_entity.pdbx_description
1 polymer ?
#
loop_
_entity_poly.entity_id
_entity_poly.type
_entity_poly.pdbx_seq_one_letter_code
_entity_poly.pdbx_strand_id
1 'polypeptide(L)'
;MTIMKTVLAAISIVAMFSMMPPAFAQHPGLVSVDIRNVADNIAKNINVDVSQVPAMVEVKANVAAHVCEVAESVLAAHQKSASASCIAKITSPALDLIVEQQVKGITKPRP
;
A
#
# COMPACT_ATOMS: atom_id res chain seq x y z
N MET A 1 -76.35 0.54 -10.89
CA MET A 1 -75.35 -0.29 -11.59
C MET A 1 -74.06 0.51 -11.68
N THR A 2 -73.14 0.26 -10.76
CA THR A 2 -71.98 1.10 -10.46
C THR A 2 -70.81 0.68 -11.36
N ILE A 3 -70.33 1.58 -12.22
CA ILE A 3 -69.15 1.34 -13.07
C ILE A 3 -67.98 2.15 -12.52
N MET A 4 -67.06 1.40 -11.92
CA MET A 4 -65.64 1.67 -11.68
C MET A 4 -65.02 2.78 -12.53
N LYS A 5 -64.22 3.64 -11.89
CA LYS A 5 -62.99 4.22 -12.45
C LYS A 5 -62.11 4.77 -11.33
N THR A 6 -61.27 3.88 -10.82
CA THR A 6 -60.05 4.15 -10.05
C THR A 6 -59.07 4.98 -10.88
N VAL A 7 -58.50 6.03 -10.30
CA VAL A 7 -57.16 6.50 -10.69
C VAL A 7 -56.40 6.85 -9.40
N LEU A 8 -55.60 5.90 -8.93
CA LEU A 8 -54.58 6.13 -7.91
C LEU A 8 -53.55 7.12 -8.46
N ALA A 9 -53.28 8.18 -7.70
CA ALA A 9 -52.19 9.10 -7.97
C ALA A 9 -50.84 8.38 -7.80
N ALA A 10 -50.14 8.15 -8.91
CA ALA A 10 -48.78 7.63 -8.89
C ALA A 10 -47.80 8.78 -8.61
N ILE A 11 -47.33 8.84 -7.36
CA ILE A 11 -46.24 9.74 -6.94
C ILE A 11 -44.94 9.19 -7.56
N SER A 12 -44.54 9.74 -8.70
CA SER A 12 -43.22 9.47 -9.28
C SER A 12 -42.19 10.39 -8.65
N ILE A 13 -41.52 9.91 -7.59
CA ILE A 13 -40.28 10.53 -7.10
C ILE A 13 -39.16 10.06 -8.03
N VAL A 14 -38.70 10.96 -8.90
CA VAL A 14 -37.48 10.74 -9.71
C VAL A 14 -36.29 10.82 -8.76
N ALA A 15 -35.84 9.68 -8.24
CA ALA A 15 -34.58 9.60 -7.52
C ALA A 15 -33.43 9.75 -8.52
N MET A 16 -32.94 10.98 -8.70
CA MET A 16 -31.68 11.25 -9.41
C MET A 16 -30.53 10.77 -8.53
N PHE A 17 -30.26 9.46 -8.55
CA PHE A 17 -29.09 8.87 -7.90
C PHE A 17 -27.86 9.05 -8.81
N SER A 18 -27.16 10.16 -8.56
CA SER A 18 -25.69 10.24 -8.44
C SER A 18 -24.83 9.52 -9.49
N MET A 19 -24.39 10.24 -10.53
CA MET A 19 -23.13 9.91 -11.22
C MET A 19 -21.97 10.57 -10.46
N MET A 20 -21.47 9.92 -9.41
CA MET A 20 -20.17 10.26 -8.84
C MET A 20 -19.11 9.44 -9.59
N PRO A 21 -18.03 10.05 -10.12
CA PRO A 21 -16.92 9.28 -10.67
C PRO A 21 -16.38 8.32 -9.60
N PRO A 22 -15.94 7.09 -9.96
CA PRO A 22 -15.17 6.28 -9.04
C PRO A 22 -13.85 7.03 -8.78
N ALA A 23 -13.78 7.71 -7.65
CA ALA A 23 -12.50 8.10 -7.09
C ALA A 23 -11.80 6.79 -6.70
N PHE A 24 -10.99 6.26 -7.61
CA PHE A 24 -10.05 5.20 -7.28
C PHE A 24 -9.13 5.77 -6.21
N ALA A 25 -9.45 5.46 -4.96
CA ALA A 25 -8.54 5.63 -3.85
C ALA A 25 -7.27 4.86 -4.24
N GLN A 26 -6.23 5.58 -4.64
CA GLN A 26 -4.89 5.03 -4.73
C GLN A 26 -4.46 4.79 -3.30
N HIS A 27 -4.96 3.68 -2.72
CA HIS A 27 -4.37 3.17 -1.50
C HIS A 27 -2.88 3.04 -1.80
N PRO A 28 -2.00 3.72 -1.05
CA PRO A 28 -0.58 3.46 -1.18
C PRO A 28 -0.37 2.06 -0.63
N GLY A 29 -0.52 1.06 -1.51
CA GLY A 29 -0.33 -0.33 -1.14
C GLY A 29 1.09 -0.50 -0.62
N LEU A 30 1.24 -1.44 0.31
CA LEU A 30 2.58 -1.87 0.72
C LEU A 30 3.29 -2.48 -0.50
N VAL A 31 4.56 -2.15 -0.63
CA VAL A 31 5.46 -2.64 -1.68
C VAL A 31 6.49 -3.51 -1.00
N SER A 32 6.72 -4.69 -1.56
CA SER A 32 7.76 -5.61 -1.08
C SER A 32 9.12 -5.17 -1.61
N VAL A 33 9.98 -4.65 -0.75
CA VAL A 33 11.29 -4.15 -1.11
C VAL A 33 12.34 -5.18 -0.74
N ASP A 34 13.10 -5.63 -1.75
CA ASP A 34 14.29 -6.44 -1.57
C ASP A 34 15.44 -5.53 -1.15
N ILE A 35 15.89 -5.69 0.08
CA ILE A 35 16.96 -4.89 0.67
C ILE A 35 18.30 -5.62 0.72
N ARG A 36 18.43 -6.81 0.13
CA ARG A 36 19.68 -7.60 0.15
C ARG A 36 20.89 -6.81 -0.34
N ASN A 37 20.70 -5.96 -1.35
CA ASN A 37 21.78 -5.12 -1.91
C ASN A 37 22.26 -4.03 -0.94
N VAL A 38 21.40 -3.57 -0.04
CA VAL A 38 21.68 -2.47 0.90
C VAL A 38 21.70 -2.93 2.35
N ALA A 39 21.51 -4.23 2.62
CA ALA A 39 21.35 -4.80 3.96
C ALA A 39 22.55 -4.53 4.87
N ASP A 40 23.78 -4.62 4.33
CA ASP A 40 25.01 -4.31 5.07
C ASP A 40 25.04 -2.83 5.54
N ASN A 41 24.62 -1.90 4.68
CA ASN A 41 24.56 -0.48 5.02
C ASN A 41 23.46 -0.21 6.07
N ILE A 42 22.30 -0.86 5.92
CA ILE A 42 21.21 -0.74 6.89
C ILE A 42 21.66 -1.28 8.25
N ALA A 43 22.26 -2.47 8.27
CA ALA A 43 22.77 -3.11 9.48
C ALA A 43 23.77 -2.21 10.23
N LYS A 44 24.67 -1.56 9.50
CA LYS A 44 25.60 -0.57 10.05
C LYS A 44 24.88 0.66 10.61
N ASN A 45 23.89 1.20 9.87
CA ASN A 45 23.14 2.39 10.30
C ASN A 45 22.35 2.15 11.59
N ILE A 46 21.78 0.96 11.78
CA ILE A 46 20.98 0.61 12.96
C ILE A 46 21.76 -0.19 14.02
N ASN A 47 23.06 -0.40 13.79
CA ASN A 47 23.98 -1.13 14.66
C ASN A 47 23.47 -2.53 15.07
N VAL A 48 23.04 -3.32 14.09
CA VAL A 48 22.64 -4.73 14.26
C VAL A 48 23.48 -5.65 13.38
N ASP A 49 23.48 -6.94 13.68
CA ASP A 49 24.10 -7.93 12.81
C ASP A 49 23.31 -8.09 11.50
N VAL A 50 24.00 -8.16 10.37
CA VAL A 50 23.38 -8.30 9.04
C VAL A 50 22.50 -9.55 8.93
N SER A 51 22.79 -10.61 9.69
CA SER A 51 21.99 -11.84 9.73
C SER A 51 20.61 -11.62 10.37
N GLN A 52 20.43 -10.55 11.14
CA GLN A 52 19.15 -10.17 11.71
C GLN A 52 18.31 -9.33 10.75
N VAL A 53 18.92 -8.73 9.73
CA VAL A 53 18.23 -7.91 8.74
C VAL A 53 17.43 -8.82 7.79
N PRO A 54 16.11 -8.61 7.65
CA PRO A 54 15.31 -9.39 6.72
C PRO A 54 15.70 -9.10 5.26
N ALA A 55 15.63 -10.10 4.40
CA ALA A 55 15.89 -9.90 2.96
C ALA A 55 14.82 -9.04 2.27
N MET A 56 13.56 -9.17 2.72
CA MET A 56 12.40 -8.48 2.17
C MET A 56 11.69 -7.70 3.27
N VAL A 57 11.30 -6.46 2.97
CA VAL A 57 10.50 -5.62 3.87
C VAL A 57 9.32 -4.99 3.13
N GLU A 58 8.20 -4.84 3.81
CA GLU A 58 7.03 -4.19 3.25
C GLU A 58 7.02 -2.72 3.66
N VAL A 59 7.09 -1.82 2.68
CA VAL A 59 7.10 -0.38 2.93
C VAL A 59 6.05 0.32 2.08
N LYS A 60 5.70 1.55 2.44
CA LYS A 60 4.78 2.36 1.63
C LYS A 60 5.39 2.66 0.26
N ALA A 61 4.53 2.77 -0.76
CA ALA A 61 4.95 3.03 -2.14
C ALA A 61 5.87 4.25 -2.30
N ASN A 62 5.69 5.31 -1.49
CA ASN A 62 6.55 6.49 -1.53
C ASN A 62 7.99 6.21 -1.05
N VAL A 63 8.15 5.44 0.03
CA VAL A 63 9.47 5.02 0.52
C VAL A 63 10.10 4.06 -0.48
N ALA A 64 9.32 3.09 -0.99
CA ALA A 64 9.79 2.14 -2.00
C ALA A 64 10.27 2.83 -3.29
N ALA A 65 9.51 3.80 -3.81
CA ALA A 65 9.87 4.57 -4.99
C ALA A 65 11.21 5.28 -4.81
N HIS A 66 11.42 5.89 -3.64
CA HIS A 66 12.66 6.57 -3.33
C HIS A 66 13.86 5.61 -3.26
N VAL A 67 13.75 4.52 -2.49
CA VAL A 67 14.90 3.61 -2.27
C VAL A 67 15.21 2.72 -3.46
N CYS A 68 14.21 2.41 -4.29
CA CYS A 68 14.38 1.64 -5.52
C CYS A 68 14.72 2.51 -6.73
N GLU A 69 14.70 3.84 -6.59
CA GLU A 69 14.85 4.82 -7.68
C GLU A 69 13.88 4.56 -8.85
N VAL A 70 12.63 4.26 -8.52
CA VAL A 70 11.56 4.00 -9.50
C VAL A 70 10.43 5.00 -9.30
N ALA A 71 9.71 5.33 -10.37
CA ALA A 71 8.54 6.19 -10.26
C ALA A 71 7.39 5.48 -9.50
N GLU A 72 6.71 6.20 -8.62
CA GLU A 72 5.52 5.70 -7.89
C GLU A 72 4.44 5.17 -8.84
N SER A 73 4.31 5.75 -10.03
CA SER A 73 3.38 5.32 -11.07
C SER A 73 3.65 3.90 -11.59
N VAL A 74 4.93 3.48 -11.61
CA VAL A 74 5.33 2.12 -12.02
C VAL A 74 4.95 1.12 -10.94
N LEU A 75 5.16 1.49 -9.66
CA LEU A 75 4.74 0.69 -8.51
C LEU A 75 3.22 0.56 -8.44
N ALA A 76 2.49 1.66 -8.65
CA ALA A 76 1.03 1.67 -8.69
C ALA A 76 0.47 0.83 -9.85
N ALA A 77 1.13 0.81 -11.01
CA ALA A 77 0.77 -0.06 -12.12
C ALA A 77 1.03 -1.54 -11.80
N HIS A 78 2.13 -1.85 -11.12
CA HIS A 78 2.42 -3.20 -10.65
C HIS A 78 1.38 -3.68 -9.63
N GLN A 79 0.99 -2.85 -8.66
CA GLN A 79 -0.05 -3.18 -7.66
C GLN A 79 -1.40 -3.57 -8.27
N LYS A 80 -1.72 -3.06 -9.47
CA LYS A 80 -2.96 -3.43 -10.19
C LYS A 80 -2.90 -4.81 -10.82
N SER A 81 -1.71 -5.36 -11.05
CA SER A 81 -1.50 -6.62 -11.77
C SER A 81 -0.95 -7.75 -10.89
N ALA A 82 -0.21 -7.41 -9.82
CA ALA A 82 0.37 -8.33 -8.83
C ALA A 82 0.86 -7.56 -7.58
N SER A 83 1.39 -8.26 -6.57
CA SER A 83 2.14 -7.61 -5.48
C SER A 83 3.34 -6.84 -6.05
N ALA A 84 3.37 -5.52 -5.86
CA ALA A 84 4.49 -4.71 -6.32
C ALA A 84 5.74 -5.02 -5.49
N SER A 85 6.83 -5.34 -6.18
CA SER A 85 8.14 -5.53 -5.57
C SER A 85 9.22 -4.73 -6.27
N CYS A 86 10.21 -4.24 -5.52
CA CYS A 86 11.38 -3.57 -6.11
C CYS A 86 12.65 -3.86 -5.32
N ILE A 87 13.81 -3.67 -5.95
CA ILE A 87 15.11 -3.86 -5.33
C ILE A 87 15.63 -2.50 -4.87
N ALA A 88 15.94 -2.37 -3.57
CA ALA A 88 16.52 -1.16 -3.02
C ALA A 88 17.94 -0.95 -3.56
N LYS A 89 18.17 0.22 -4.14
CA LYS A 89 19.47 0.68 -4.63
C LYS A 89 20.19 1.56 -3.63
N ILE A 90 19.42 2.33 -2.87
CA ILE A 90 19.93 3.25 -1.85
C ILE A 90 19.27 2.98 -0.50
N THR A 91 19.95 3.37 0.59
CA THR A 91 19.34 3.41 1.93
C THR A 91 18.63 4.75 2.14
N SER A 92 17.68 4.78 3.07
CA SER A 92 17.08 6.03 3.53
C SER A 92 16.75 5.92 5.02
N PRO A 93 16.73 7.04 5.77
CA PRO A 93 16.36 7.00 7.19
C PRO A 93 14.99 6.38 7.45
N ALA A 94 14.05 6.56 6.51
CA ALA A 94 12.72 5.94 6.59
C ALA A 94 12.79 4.42 6.46
N LEU A 95 13.63 3.90 5.55
CA LEU A 95 13.84 2.47 5.38
C LEU A 95 14.55 1.88 6.61
N ASP A 96 15.58 2.55 7.12
CA ASP A 96 16.34 2.11 8.28
C ASP A 96 15.44 1.96 9.52
N LEU A 97 14.55 2.94 9.77
CA LEU A 97 13.58 2.89 10.86
C LEU A 97 12.59 1.72 10.71
N ILE A 98 12.12 1.43 9.49
CA ILE A 98 11.19 0.32 9.26
C ILE A 98 11.89 -1.01 9.52
N VAL A 99 13.12 -1.17 9.02
CA VAL A 99 13.92 -2.38 9.25
C VAL A 99 14.22 -2.54 10.73
N GLU A 100 14.61 -1.48 11.43
CA GLU A 100 14.85 -1.49 12.87
C GLU A 100 13.60 -1.93 13.64
N GLN A 101 12.43 -1.39 13.29
CA GLN A 101 11.15 -1.80 13.89
C GLN A 101 10.83 -3.27 13.63
N GLN A 102 11.14 -3.77 12.43
CA GLN A 102 10.92 -5.16 12.08
C GLN A 102 11.87 -6.08 12.86
N VAL A 103 13.15 -5.74 12.97
CA VAL A 103 14.14 -6.47 13.79
C VAL A 103 13.76 -6.46 15.28
N LYS A 104 13.35 -5.30 15.82
CA LYS A 104 12.87 -5.17 17.21
C LYS A 104 11.55 -5.92 17.44
N GLY A 105 10.67 -5.94 16.44
CA GLY A 105 9.41 -6.67 16.46
C GLY A 105 9.61 -8.19 16.40
N ILE A 106 10.64 -8.66 15.68
CA ILE A 106 11.02 -10.07 15.64
C ILE A 106 11.66 -10.52 16.97
N THR A 107 12.42 -9.65 17.63
CA THR A 107 13.09 -9.95 18.90
C THR A 107 12.18 -9.88 20.13
N LYS A 108 10.96 -9.33 20.02
CA LYS A 108 9.95 -9.37 21.08
C LYS A 108 8.95 -10.51 20.79
N PRO A 109 8.91 -11.60 21.57
CA PRO A 109 7.83 -12.58 21.44
C PRO A 109 6.51 -11.85 21.65
N ARG A 110 5.61 -11.96 20.67
CA ARG A 110 4.21 -11.53 20.82
C ARG A 110 3.66 -12.32 22.03
N PRO A 111 3.17 -11.65 23.09
CA PRO A 111 2.61 -12.33 24.26
C PRO A 111 1.37 -13.15 23.89
#